data_AF-A0A956FU43-F1
#
_entry.id   AF-A0A956FU43-F1
#
_cell.length_a   1.000
_cell.length_b   1.000
_cell.length_c   1.000
_cell.angle_alpha   90.00
_cell.angle_beta   90.00
_cell.angle_gamma   90.00
#
_symmetry.space_group_name_H-M   'P 1'
#
loop_
_entity.id
_entity.type
_entity.pdbx_description
1 polymer ?
#
loop_
_entity_poly.entity_id
_entity_poly.type
_entity_poly.pdbx_seq_one_letter_code
_entity_poly.pdbx_strand_id
1 'polypeptide(L)'
;MPSRALAALALALAVAAGGCANRTEQATREAWNKAMRTGGDGGESRDGSGRDGDGGEEEEERAAWAAVSDAIDELSETLASGVSTVNFERLAGKLCGRPVEATSEGGRDVYHCEPEAALELLGESLEIELDTSGVVAYVAPDVTDEESEELLQQALVRLATLCAQAWTAVPADAENAHEEFHSCPLANGPVIAVGRFPRDLAANQWQFSLVVLGPG
;
A
#
# COMPACT_ATOMS: atom_id res chain seq x y z
N MET A 1 -49.17 -38.38 26.96
CA MET A 1 -47.90 -38.86 27.56
C MET A 1 -46.87 -39.01 26.44
N PRO A 2 -45.62 -38.60 26.65
CA PRO A 2 -44.83 -37.81 25.68
C PRO A 2 -43.58 -38.56 25.14
N SER A 3 -42.73 -37.80 24.42
CA SER A 3 -41.31 -38.07 24.01
C SER A 3 -41.15 -38.74 22.64
N ARG A 4 -40.27 -38.34 21.70
CA ARG A 4 -39.04 -37.50 21.60
C ARG A 4 -38.81 -37.25 20.09
N ALA A 5 -38.57 -36.02 19.60
CA ALA A 5 -37.29 -35.30 19.47
C ALA A 5 -36.50 -35.55 18.14
N LEU A 6 -35.89 -34.45 17.64
CA LEU A 6 -34.78 -34.29 16.67
C LEU A 6 -35.17 -34.27 15.17
N ALA A 7 -35.06 -33.12 14.49
CA ALA A 7 -33.86 -32.55 13.81
C ALA A 7 -33.98 -32.83 12.29
N ALA A 8 -33.53 -32.06 11.30
CA ALA A 8 -32.76 -30.82 11.10
C ALA A 8 -33.21 -30.29 9.69
N LEU A 9 -33.33 -28.99 9.44
CA LEU A 9 -32.33 -28.10 8.83
C LEU A 9 -31.77 -28.53 7.45
N ALA A 10 -31.50 -27.51 6.62
CA ALA A 10 -30.69 -27.49 5.38
C ALA A 10 -31.46 -27.72 4.06
N LEU A 11 -31.25 -26.97 2.97
CA LEU A 11 -30.28 -25.91 2.67
C LEU A 11 -30.77 -25.26 1.36
N ALA A 12 -31.03 -23.95 1.34
CA ALA A 12 -31.12 -23.19 0.11
C ALA A 12 -29.71 -22.63 -0.16
N LEU A 13 -29.00 -23.23 -1.11
CA LEU A 13 -27.64 -22.87 -1.47
C LEU A 13 -27.55 -22.85 -3.00
N ALA A 14 -27.67 -21.65 -3.58
CA ALA A 14 -27.11 -21.26 -4.87
C ALA A 14 -27.65 -19.89 -5.26
N VAL A 15 -26.92 -18.81 -4.94
CA VAL A 15 -26.54 -17.72 -5.86
C VAL A 15 -25.49 -16.89 -5.10
N ALA A 16 -24.27 -16.83 -5.62
CA ALA A 16 -23.30 -15.72 -5.56
C ALA A 16 -21.86 -16.25 -5.61
N ALA A 17 -21.50 -16.94 -6.69
CA ALA A 17 -20.11 -17.02 -7.11
C ALA A 17 -19.86 -15.80 -8.01
N GLY A 18 -18.99 -14.88 -7.58
CA GLY A 18 -18.56 -13.74 -8.39
C GLY A 18 -18.36 -12.39 -7.67
N GLY A 19 -18.46 -12.31 -6.34
CA GLY A 19 -18.47 -11.02 -5.63
C GLY A 19 -17.47 -10.85 -4.47
N CYS A 20 -16.46 -11.72 -4.35
CA CYS A 20 -15.58 -11.73 -3.17
C CYS A 20 -14.22 -11.03 -3.35
N ALA A 21 -13.85 -10.60 -4.56
CA ALA A 21 -12.59 -9.85 -4.77
C ALA A 21 -12.75 -8.35 -4.45
N ASN A 22 -13.87 -7.71 -4.83
CA ASN A 22 -14.06 -6.26 -4.62
C ASN A 22 -14.33 -5.83 -3.16
N ARG A 23 -14.79 -6.73 -2.28
CA ARG A 23 -15.11 -6.33 -0.89
C ARG A 23 -13.87 -6.26 -0.02
N THR A 24 -12.91 -7.14 -0.25
CA THR A 24 -11.65 -7.16 0.51
C THR A 24 -10.82 -5.93 0.15
N GLU A 25 -10.70 -5.61 -1.14
CA GLU A 25 -10.01 -4.41 -1.62
C GLU A 25 -10.66 -3.11 -1.12
N GLN A 26 -11.99 -3.02 -1.13
CA GLN A 26 -12.70 -1.84 -0.62
C GLN A 26 -12.62 -1.72 0.91
N ALA A 27 -12.74 -2.83 1.64
CA ALA A 27 -12.58 -2.84 3.10
C ALA A 27 -11.14 -2.50 3.51
N THR A 28 -10.14 -2.95 2.76
CA THR A 28 -8.74 -2.60 2.96
C THR A 28 -8.45 -1.15 2.58
N ARG A 29 -9.00 -0.63 1.47
CA ARG A 29 -8.94 0.82 1.17
C ARG A 29 -9.65 1.64 2.24
N GLU A 30 -10.73 1.15 2.83
CA GLU A 30 -11.42 1.82 3.95
C GLU A 30 -10.60 1.74 5.25
N ALA A 31 -9.97 0.60 5.56
CA ALA A 31 -9.07 0.41 6.69
C ALA A 31 -7.81 1.29 6.55
N TRP A 32 -7.22 1.34 5.36
CA TRP A 32 -6.15 2.24 4.98
C TRP A 32 -6.57 3.71 5.14
N ASN A 33 -7.70 4.12 4.56
CA ASN A 33 -8.21 5.49 4.70
C ASN A 33 -8.60 5.85 6.14
N LYS A 34 -9.02 4.88 6.96
CA LYS A 34 -9.31 5.05 8.40
C LYS A 34 -8.01 5.23 9.19
N ALA A 35 -7.00 4.39 8.91
CA ALA A 35 -5.68 4.45 9.49
C ALA A 35 -4.96 5.78 9.22
N MET A 36 -5.03 6.26 7.96
CA MET A 36 -4.44 7.53 7.54
C MET A 36 -5.14 8.77 8.14
N ARG A 37 -6.36 8.64 8.68
CA ARG A 37 -7.08 9.73 9.38
C ARG A 37 -6.75 9.83 10.87
N THR A 38 -6.11 8.82 11.45
CA THR A 38 -5.78 8.73 12.88
C THR A 38 -4.31 8.98 13.21
N GLY A 39 -3.43 9.08 12.21
CA GLY A 39 -1.99 9.26 12.36
C GLY A 39 -1.58 10.68 12.76
N GLY A 40 -1.84 11.06 14.00
CA GLY A 40 -1.43 12.33 14.58
C GLY A 40 -1.39 12.27 16.09
N ASP A 41 -0.56 11.39 16.66
CA ASP A 41 0.08 11.57 17.98
C ASP A 41 1.00 10.39 18.35
N GLY A 42 2.32 10.65 18.31
CA GLY A 42 3.34 10.22 19.29
C GLY A 42 3.74 8.74 19.44
N GLY A 43 5.06 8.49 19.42
CA GLY A 43 5.69 7.33 20.09
C GLY A 43 7.07 6.93 19.56
N GLU A 44 8.05 6.76 20.46
CA GLU A 44 9.50 6.68 20.24
C GLU A 44 10.09 5.27 20.01
N SER A 45 11.20 5.24 19.24
CA SER A 45 12.42 4.38 19.32
C SER A 45 12.40 2.89 18.90
N ARG A 46 13.34 2.45 18.04
CA ARG A 46 14.70 1.95 18.41
C ARG A 46 15.54 1.47 17.20
N ASP A 47 16.86 1.62 17.36
CA ASP A 47 17.98 1.24 16.48
C ASP A 47 18.09 -0.26 16.14
N GLY A 48 18.66 -0.56 14.96
CA GLY A 48 19.16 -1.86 14.56
C GLY A 48 20.41 -1.75 13.69
N SER A 49 21.51 -2.40 14.11
CA SER A 49 22.85 -2.36 13.49
C SER A 49 23.25 -3.67 12.81
N GLY A 50 24.01 -3.56 11.70
CA GLY A 50 24.87 -4.60 11.09
C GLY A 50 24.17 -5.44 10.02
N ARG A 51 24.81 -5.94 8.96
CA ARG A 51 26.23 -6.31 8.73
C ARG A 51 26.47 -6.49 7.22
N ASP A 52 27.73 -6.39 6.81
CA ASP A 52 28.27 -6.41 5.44
C ASP A 52 28.05 -7.73 4.65
N GLY A 53 27.78 -7.64 3.34
CA GLY A 53 27.93 -8.77 2.42
C GLY A 53 27.48 -8.58 0.95
N ASP A 54 28.49 -8.50 0.07
CA ASP A 54 28.50 -8.74 -1.39
C ASP A 54 28.08 -7.57 -2.32
N GLY A 55 29.10 -6.81 -2.75
CA GLY A 55 28.94 -5.48 -3.35
C GLY A 55 28.33 -5.40 -4.74
N GLY A 56 27.83 -6.50 -5.32
CA GLY A 56 27.08 -6.49 -6.57
C GLY A 56 25.57 -6.39 -6.34
N GLU A 57 25.03 -7.30 -5.53
CA GLU A 57 23.61 -7.36 -5.17
C GLU A 57 23.23 -6.19 -4.25
N GLU A 58 24.09 -5.83 -3.29
CA GLU A 58 23.88 -4.66 -2.44
C GLU A 58 23.88 -3.33 -3.22
N GLU A 59 24.61 -3.25 -4.34
CA GLU A 59 24.65 -2.04 -5.18
C GLU A 59 23.38 -1.90 -6.01
N GLU A 60 22.90 -3.00 -6.57
CA GLU A 60 21.62 -3.07 -7.28
C GLU A 60 20.45 -2.75 -6.35
N GLU A 61 20.41 -3.35 -5.16
CA GLU A 61 19.37 -3.08 -4.16
C GLU A 61 19.38 -1.60 -3.73
N ARG A 62 20.57 -1.02 -3.51
CA ARG A 62 20.71 0.40 -3.18
C ARG A 62 20.23 1.31 -4.30
N ALA A 63 20.53 0.95 -5.55
CA ALA A 63 20.08 1.70 -6.72
C ALA A 63 18.55 1.63 -6.87
N ALA A 64 17.95 0.47 -6.63
CA ALA A 64 16.50 0.28 -6.65
C ALA A 64 15.80 1.15 -5.60
N TRP A 65 16.28 1.14 -4.35
CA TRP A 65 15.73 2.00 -3.30
C TRP A 65 15.95 3.49 -3.56
N ALA A 66 17.07 3.86 -4.18
CA ALA A 66 17.31 5.25 -4.60
C ALA A 66 16.30 5.69 -5.66
N ALA A 67 15.99 4.83 -6.65
CA ALA A 67 14.99 5.13 -7.67
C ALA A 67 13.58 5.30 -7.07
N VAL A 68 13.20 4.46 -6.10
CA VAL A 68 11.93 4.62 -5.37
C VAL A 68 11.92 5.92 -4.56
N SER A 69 13.03 6.25 -3.88
CA SER A 69 13.16 7.50 -3.13
C SER A 69 12.99 8.73 -4.05
N ASP A 70 13.65 8.75 -5.20
CA ASP A 70 13.55 9.84 -6.18
C ASP A 70 12.12 9.97 -6.71
N ALA A 71 11.46 8.84 -6.99
CA ALA A 71 10.07 8.82 -7.44
C ALA A 71 9.09 9.35 -6.38
N ILE A 72 9.33 9.04 -5.11
CA ILE A 72 8.56 9.56 -3.97
C ILE A 72 8.79 11.08 -3.83
N ASP A 73 10.02 11.55 -3.92
CA ASP A 73 10.35 12.96 -3.80
C ASP A 73 9.64 13.77 -4.90
N GLU A 74 9.70 13.33 -6.16
CA GLU A 74 9.02 13.96 -7.28
C GLU A 74 7.48 13.98 -7.12
N LEU A 75 6.91 12.87 -6.64
CA LEU A 75 5.49 12.81 -6.32
C LEU A 75 5.11 13.74 -5.19
N SER A 76 5.94 13.82 -4.14
CA SER A 76 5.70 14.71 -3.01
C SER A 76 5.65 16.17 -3.45
N GLU A 77 6.57 16.61 -4.32
CA GLU A 77 6.58 17.96 -4.86
C GLU A 77 5.33 18.24 -5.70
N THR A 78 4.92 17.27 -6.52
CA THR A 78 3.71 17.37 -7.34
C THR A 78 2.45 17.51 -6.48
N LEU A 79 2.38 16.77 -5.38
CA LEU A 79 1.22 16.72 -4.50
C LEU A 79 1.22 17.85 -3.45
N ALA A 80 2.36 18.45 -3.12
CA ALA A 80 2.50 19.43 -2.02
C ALA A 80 1.59 20.66 -2.14
N SER A 81 1.19 21.04 -3.37
CA SER A 81 0.25 22.16 -3.61
C SER A 81 -1.23 21.80 -3.34
N GLY A 82 -1.51 20.55 -2.99
CA GLY A 82 -2.84 20.03 -2.70
C GLY A 82 -3.47 19.30 -3.89
N VAL A 83 -4.23 18.26 -3.58
CA VAL A 83 -4.81 17.31 -4.56
C VAL A 83 -5.72 17.96 -5.58
N SER A 84 -6.40 19.07 -5.22
CA SER A 84 -7.31 19.80 -6.12
C SER A 84 -6.60 20.52 -7.26
N THR A 85 -5.29 20.71 -7.17
CA THR A 85 -4.47 21.36 -8.19
C THR A 85 -3.89 20.39 -9.21
N VAL A 86 -3.98 19.08 -8.94
CA VAL A 86 -3.36 18.02 -9.71
C VAL A 86 -4.29 17.57 -10.83
N ASN A 87 -3.75 17.47 -12.05
CA ASN A 87 -4.41 16.76 -13.14
C ASN A 87 -3.99 15.30 -13.10
N PHE A 88 -4.82 14.45 -12.49
CA PHE A 88 -4.52 13.05 -12.24
C PHE A 88 -4.38 12.21 -13.51
N GLU A 89 -5.14 12.49 -14.57
CA GLU A 89 -4.96 11.83 -15.87
C GLU A 89 -3.57 12.10 -16.46
N ARG A 90 -3.12 13.36 -16.39
CA ARG A 90 -1.77 13.74 -16.83
C ARG A 90 -0.69 13.13 -15.93
N LEU A 91 -0.91 13.11 -14.63
CA LEU A 91 0.02 12.52 -13.67
C LEU A 91 0.17 11.01 -13.95
N ALA A 92 -0.94 10.28 -14.08
CA ALA A 92 -0.93 8.88 -14.48
C ALA A 92 -0.20 8.70 -15.82
N GLY A 93 -0.53 9.51 -16.84
CA GLY A 93 0.13 9.45 -18.13
C GLY A 93 1.65 9.65 -18.08
N LYS A 94 2.13 10.49 -17.16
CA LYS A 94 3.55 10.69 -16.90
C LYS A 94 4.16 9.48 -16.18
N LEU A 95 3.58 9.05 -15.07
CA LEU A 95 4.10 7.95 -14.26
C LEU A 95 4.16 6.63 -15.04
N CYS A 96 3.21 6.41 -15.94
CA CYS A 96 3.11 5.20 -16.75
C CYS A 96 3.83 5.31 -18.12
N GLY A 97 4.38 6.48 -18.47
CA GLY A 97 5.03 6.73 -19.77
C GLY A 97 4.10 6.73 -20.99
N ARG A 98 2.78 6.60 -20.77
CA ARG A 98 1.75 6.54 -21.81
C ARG A 98 0.39 6.93 -21.26
N PRO A 99 -0.56 7.40 -22.08
CA PRO A 99 -1.94 7.59 -21.65
C PRO A 99 -2.54 6.30 -21.08
N VAL A 100 -3.23 6.42 -19.94
CA VAL A 100 -3.90 5.30 -19.25
C VAL A 100 -5.37 5.65 -19.08
N GLU A 101 -6.23 4.69 -19.40
CA GLU A 101 -7.68 4.83 -19.18
C GLU A 101 -8.01 4.54 -17.72
N ALA A 102 -8.84 5.37 -17.11
CA ALA A 102 -9.30 5.13 -15.75
C ALA A 102 -10.34 4.00 -15.71
N THR A 103 -10.27 3.18 -14.67
CA THR A 103 -11.37 2.33 -14.22
C THR A 103 -12.21 3.11 -13.21
N SER A 104 -13.53 2.88 -13.22
CA SER A 104 -14.42 3.48 -12.23
C SER A 104 -14.67 2.50 -11.08
N GLU A 105 -14.13 2.82 -9.91
CA GLU A 105 -14.17 1.98 -8.72
C GLU A 105 -14.75 2.76 -7.54
N GLY A 106 -15.88 2.31 -7.01
CA GLY A 106 -16.55 3.01 -5.91
C GLY A 106 -16.97 4.45 -6.25
N GLY A 107 -17.16 4.77 -7.53
CA GLY A 107 -17.49 6.12 -8.00
C GLY A 107 -16.29 7.06 -8.12
N ARG A 108 -15.06 6.52 -8.07
CA ARG A 108 -13.82 7.26 -8.30
C ARG A 108 -13.12 6.72 -9.54
N ASP A 109 -12.40 7.60 -10.21
CA ASP A 109 -11.49 7.21 -11.29
C ASP A 109 -10.18 6.75 -10.68
N VAL A 110 -9.77 5.54 -11.04
CA VAL A 110 -8.53 4.87 -10.62
C VAL A 110 -7.74 4.49 -11.86
N TYR A 111 -6.43 4.70 -11.82
CA TYR A 111 -5.51 4.40 -12.91
C TYR A 111 -4.55 3.31 -12.44
N HIS A 112 -4.36 2.28 -13.26
CA HIS A 112 -3.45 1.16 -13.00
C HIS A 112 -2.46 1.00 -14.16
N CYS A 113 -1.17 0.87 -13.86
CA CYS A 113 -0.15 0.65 -14.88
C CYS A 113 1.17 0.14 -14.29
N GLU A 114 2.05 -0.34 -15.15
CA GLU A 114 3.48 -0.43 -14.83
C GLU A 114 4.12 0.99 -14.91
N PRO A 115 5.07 1.32 -14.02
CA PRO A 115 5.86 2.55 -14.13
C PRO A 115 6.61 2.67 -15.47
N GLU A 116 6.83 3.90 -15.96
CA GLU A 116 7.64 4.15 -17.16
C GLU A 116 9.07 3.60 -17.02
N ALA A 117 9.68 3.85 -15.86
CA ALA A 117 10.93 3.23 -15.45
C ALA A 117 10.59 2.14 -14.44
N ALA A 118 10.82 0.88 -14.82
CA ALA A 118 10.53 -0.26 -13.95
C ALA A 118 11.18 -0.05 -12.57
N LEU A 119 10.36 -0.17 -11.53
CA LEU A 119 10.79 -0.16 -10.14
C LEU A 119 10.67 -1.58 -9.63
N GLU A 120 11.80 -2.16 -9.24
CA GLU A 120 11.87 -3.52 -8.71
C GLU A 120 12.47 -3.46 -7.31
N LEU A 121 11.81 -4.07 -6.34
CA LEU A 121 12.30 -4.16 -4.96
C LEU A 121 12.40 -5.62 -4.57
N LEU A 122 13.61 -6.07 -4.21
CA LEU A 122 13.86 -7.46 -3.80
C LEU A 122 13.40 -8.49 -4.85
N GLY A 123 13.45 -8.13 -6.15
CA GLY A 123 12.98 -8.98 -7.25
C GLY A 123 11.50 -8.81 -7.61
N GLU A 124 10.75 -8.01 -6.86
CA GLU A 124 9.33 -7.76 -7.10
C GLU A 124 9.11 -6.47 -7.89
N SER A 125 8.47 -6.58 -9.06
CA SER A 125 8.09 -5.42 -9.86
C SER A 125 6.93 -4.68 -9.19
N LEU A 126 7.08 -3.35 -9.05
CA LEU A 126 6.02 -2.49 -8.53
C LEU A 126 5.10 -2.02 -9.66
N GLU A 127 3.81 -2.07 -9.39
CA GLU A 127 2.75 -1.46 -10.19
C GLU A 127 2.34 -0.11 -9.59
N ILE A 128 1.77 0.77 -10.41
CA ILE A 128 1.20 2.04 -9.96
C ILE A 128 -0.31 1.90 -9.86
N GLU A 129 -0.84 2.31 -8.71
CA GLU A 129 -2.25 2.59 -8.51
C GLU A 129 -2.40 4.07 -8.14
N LEU A 130 -3.24 4.79 -8.87
CA LEU A 130 -3.48 6.21 -8.63
C LEU A 130 -4.97 6.48 -8.61
N ASP A 131 -5.46 7.12 -7.55
CA ASP A 131 -6.84 7.58 -7.48
C ASP A 131 -6.96 9.11 -7.47
N THR A 132 -8.11 9.58 -7.92
CA THR A 132 -8.44 11.01 -8.00
C THR A 132 -8.68 11.69 -6.65
N SER A 133 -8.60 10.96 -5.54
CA SER A 133 -8.62 11.52 -4.18
C SER A 133 -7.23 11.92 -3.67
N GLY A 134 -6.18 11.69 -4.47
CA GLY A 134 -4.81 12.08 -4.16
C GLY A 134 -3.98 10.99 -3.51
N VAL A 135 -4.38 9.73 -3.73
CA VAL A 135 -3.60 8.54 -3.39
C VAL A 135 -2.78 8.14 -4.61
N VAL A 136 -1.46 8.10 -4.48
CA VAL A 136 -0.56 7.49 -5.46
C VAL A 136 0.21 6.38 -4.77
N ALA A 137 0.05 5.15 -5.22
CA ALA A 137 0.62 3.96 -4.63
C ALA A 137 1.51 3.22 -5.62
N TYR A 138 2.65 2.73 -5.13
CA TYR A 138 3.45 1.69 -5.74
C TYR A 138 3.17 0.38 -5.02
N VAL A 139 2.80 -0.66 -5.76
CA VAL A 139 2.17 -1.87 -5.23
C VAL A 139 2.87 -3.11 -5.75
N ALA A 140 3.14 -4.08 -4.88
CA ALA A 140 3.46 -5.45 -5.28
C ALA A 140 2.25 -6.34 -4.92
N PRO A 141 1.35 -6.63 -5.87
CA PRO A 141 0.00 -7.14 -5.56
C PRO A 141 -0.10 -8.64 -5.28
N ASP A 142 0.96 -9.42 -5.51
CA ASP A 142 0.93 -10.89 -5.43
C ASP A 142 2.21 -11.46 -4.81
N VAL A 143 2.58 -10.96 -3.64
CA VAL A 143 3.71 -11.42 -2.84
C VAL A 143 3.26 -12.40 -1.75
N THR A 144 4.20 -13.15 -1.18
CA THR A 144 3.95 -13.99 0.00
C THR A 144 3.99 -13.18 1.30
N ASP A 145 3.55 -13.81 2.41
CA ASP A 145 3.70 -13.27 3.77
C ASP A 145 5.13 -12.79 4.04
N GLU A 146 6.12 -13.67 3.80
CA GLU A 146 7.55 -13.42 4.04
C GLU A 146 8.10 -12.28 3.16
N GLU A 147 7.83 -12.32 1.85
CA GLU A 147 8.27 -11.25 0.92
C GLU A 147 7.64 -9.90 1.28
N SER A 148 6.36 -9.87 1.65
CA SER A 148 5.68 -8.63 2.06
C SER A 148 6.22 -8.08 3.39
N GLU A 149 6.65 -8.94 4.31
CA GLU A 149 7.31 -8.54 5.55
C GLU A 149 8.68 -7.91 5.26
N GLU A 150 9.47 -8.56 4.41
CA GLU A 150 10.80 -8.09 4.05
C GLU A 150 10.74 -6.74 3.33
N LEU A 151 9.84 -6.60 2.35
CA LEU A 151 9.58 -5.33 1.66
C LEU A 151 9.19 -4.21 2.64
N LEU A 152 8.32 -4.51 3.62
CA LEU A 152 7.93 -3.54 4.63
C LEU A 152 9.13 -3.11 5.49
N GLN A 153 9.87 -4.06 6.05
CA GLN A 153 11.00 -3.75 6.92
C GLN A 153 12.09 -2.96 6.19
N GLN A 154 12.39 -3.35 4.94
CA GLN A 154 13.34 -2.61 4.10
C GLN A 154 12.82 -1.20 3.78
N ALA A 155 11.53 -1.03 3.45
CA ALA A 155 10.96 0.29 3.20
C ALA A 155 11.10 1.22 4.42
N LEU A 156 10.82 0.71 5.62
CA LEU A 156 10.94 1.47 6.87
C LEU A 156 12.38 1.97 7.10
N VAL A 157 13.38 1.13 6.80
CA VAL A 157 14.80 1.48 6.96
C VAL A 157 15.28 2.41 5.85
N ARG A 158 15.02 2.05 4.59
CA ARG A 158 15.60 2.70 3.40
C ARG A 158 15.01 4.08 3.15
N LEU A 159 13.75 4.30 3.54
CA LEU A 159 13.04 5.56 3.30
C LEU A 159 12.93 6.45 4.54
N ALA A 160 13.48 6.02 5.68
CA ALA A 160 13.44 6.79 6.92
C ALA A 160 13.97 8.23 6.77
N THR A 161 14.93 8.45 5.87
CA THR A 161 15.54 9.76 5.65
C THR A 161 14.63 10.76 4.94
N LEU A 162 13.59 10.29 4.25
CA LEU A 162 12.58 11.16 3.63
C LEU A 162 11.65 11.77 4.67
N CYS A 163 11.40 11.04 5.75
CA CYS A 163 10.45 11.44 6.76
C CYS A 163 10.92 12.67 7.56
N ALA A 164 10.04 13.65 7.74
CA ALA A 164 10.26 14.77 8.65
C ALA A 164 10.14 14.37 10.13
N GLN A 165 9.49 13.24 10.41
CA GLN A 165 9.33 12.64 11.73
C GLN A 165 9.46 11.12 11.62
N ALA A 166 9.72 10.42 12.73
CA ALA A 166 9.81 8.96 12.69
C ALA A 166 8.51 8.31 12.19
N TRP A 167 8.63 7.10 11.63
CA TRP A 167 7.49 6.27 11.27
C TRP A 167 6.54 6.08 12.45
N THR A 168 5.25 6.25 12.17
CA THR A 168 4.15 5.99 13.10
C THR A 168 3.42 4.75 12.64
N ALA A 169 3.48 3.70 13.47
CA ALA A 169 2.72 2.48 13.24
C ALA A 169 1.23 2.71 13.52
N VAL A 170 0.39 2.16 12.65
CA VAL A 170 -1.06 2.12 12.87
C VAL A 170 -1.35 0.92 13.78
N PRO A 171 -1.99 1.13 14.94
CA PRO A 171 -2.31 0.01 15.83
C PRO A 171 -3.22 -1.01 15.17
N ALA A 172 -2.91 -2.29 15.35
CA ALA A 172 -3.81 -3.39 14.99
C ALA A 172 -5.00 -3.46 15.97
N ASP A 173 -6.17 -3.71 15.41
CA ASP A 173 -7.44 -4.01 16.05
C ASP A 173 -8.08 -5.27 15.43
N ALA A 174 -9.33 -5.56 15.78
CA ALA A 174 -10.00 -6.77 15.30
C ALA A 174 -10.33 -6.74 13.80
N GLU A 175 -10.39 -5.56 13.18
CA GLU A 175 -10.74 -5.36 11.77
C GLU A 175 -9.51 -5.47 10.85
N ASN A 176 -8.31 -5.17 11.36
CA ASN A 176 -7.05 -5.18 10.61
C ASN A 176 -5.96 -6.06 11.26
N ALA A 177 -6.35 -7.15 11.95
CA ALA A 177 -5.44 -7.98 12.74
C ALA A 177 -4.27 -8.63 11.96
N HIS A 178 -4.35 -8.66 10.64
CA HIS A 178 -3.33 -9.20 9.74
C HIS A 178 -2.68 -8.12 8.87
N GLU A 179 -3.02 -6.85 9.08
CA GLU A 179 -2.50 -5.74 8.30
C GLU A 179 -1.46 -5.00 9.15
N GLU A 180 -0.41 -4.51 8.48
CA GLU A 180 0.60 -3.68 9.11
C GLU A 180 0.82 -2.43 8.28
N PHE A 181 0.66 -1.27 8.91
CA PHE A 181 0.78 0.02 8.26
C PHE A 181 1.64 0.96 9.08
N HIS A 182 2.46 1.73 8.39
CA HIS A 182 3.28 2.78 8.97
C HIS A 182 3.15 4.02 8.11
N SER A 183 3.19 5.20 8.73
CA SER A 183 3.16 6.46 8.01
C SER A 183 4.13 7.47 8.60
N CYS A 184 4.61 8.39 7.78
CA CYS A 184 5.41 9.51 8.23
C CYS A 184 5.11 10.75 7.39
N PRO A 185 5.07 11.95 7.99
CA PRO A 185 4.93 13.19 7.24
C PRO A 185 6.26 13.54 6.53
N LEU A 186 6.16 14.10 5.32
CA LEU A 186 7.26 14.73 4.61
C LEU A 186 7.38 16.21 4.96
N ALA A 187 8.58 16.77 4.78
CA ALA A 187 8.87 18.15 5.17
C ALA A 187 8.07 19.19 4.35
N ASN A 188 7.63 18.82 3.14
CA ASN A 188 6.86 19.66 2.23
C ASN A 188 5.34 19.50 2.36
N GLY A 189 4.84 18.70 3.31
CA GLY A 189 3.40 18.57 3.62
C GLY A 189 2.74 17.22 3.31
N PRO A 190 3.03 16.56 2.17
CA PRO A 190 2.57 15.20 1.90
C PRO A 190 2.93 14.18 3.00
N VAL A 191 2.28 13.03 2.97
CA VAL A 191 2.54 11.90 3.88
C VAL A 191 2.94 10.68 3.05
N ILE A 192 4.01 9.99 3.46
CA ILE A 192 4.28 8.64 2.95
C ILE A 192 3.63 7.65 3.91
N ALA A 193 3.03 6.61 3.36
CA ALA A 193 2.64 5.43 4.12
C ALA A 193 3.14 4.17 3.43
N VAL A 194 3.54 3.19 4.22
CA VAL A 194 3.98 1.87 3.77
C VAL A 194 3.19 0.83 4.52
N GLY A 195 2.89 -0.27 3.85
CA GLY A 195 2.14 -1.33 4.50
C GLY A 195 2.04 -2.61 3.73
N ARG A 196 1.49 -3.59 4.43
CA ARG A 196 1.22 -4.92 3.93
C ARG A 196 -0.12 -5.42 4.44
N PHE A 197 -0.82 -6.18 3.61
CA PHE A 197 -2.08 -6.80 3.97
C PHE A 197 -2.35 -8.04 3.13
N PRO A 198 -3.12 -9.01 3.64
CA PRO A 198 -3.44 -10.20 2.89
C PRO A 198 -4.58 -9.94 1.89
N ARG A 199 -4.40 -10.40 0.65
CA ARG A 199 -5.47 -10.47 -0.36
C ARG A 199 -6.25 -11.79 -0.26
N ASP A 200 -5.52 -12.88 -0.01
CA ASP A 200 -6.08 -14.19 0.32
C ASP A 200 -5.16 -14.90 1.33
N LEU A 201 -5.56 -14.86 2.61
CA LEU A 201 -4.85 -15.51 3.71
C LEU A 201 -4.73 -17.02 3.51
N ALA A 202 -5.72 -17.68 2.91
CA ALA A 202 -5.70 -19.13 2.72
C ALA A 202 -4.74 -19.55 1.61
N ALA A 203 -4.57 -18.69 0.60
CA ALA A 203 -3.64 -18.89 -0.50
C ALA A 203 -2.24 -18.30 -0.27
N ASN A 204 -1.99 -17.70 0.90
CA ASN A 204 -0.77 -16.95 1.20
C ASN A 204 -0.48 -15.82 0.18
N GLN A 205 -1.53 -15.14 -0.27
CA GLN A 205 -1.42 -14.00 -1.18
C GLN A 205 -1.52 -12.70 -0.38
N TRP A 206 -0.45 -11.93 -0.45
CA TRP A 206 -0.27 -10.66 0.23
C TRP A 206 0.01 -9.56 -0.79
N GLN A 207 -0.21 -8.34 -0.34
CA GLN A 207 0.14 -7.14 -1.07
C GLN A 207 1.05 -6.29 -0.19
N PHE A 208 2.14 -5.80 -0.78
CA PHE A 208 2.91 -4.68 -0.25
C PHE A 208 2.47 -3.40 -0.96
N SER A 209 2.41 -2.28 -0.24
CA SER A 209 2.04 -0.98 -0.79
C SER A 209 2.83 0.14 -0.16
N LEU A 210 3.38 0.99 -1.01
CA LEU A 210 4.03 2.24 -0.66
C LEU A 210 3.25 3.39 -1.30
N VAL A 211 2.84 4.37 -0.51
CA VAL A 211 1.84 5.35 -0.90
C VAL A 211 2.32 6.75 -0.55
N VAL A 212 2.13 7.69 -1.48
CA VAL A 212 2.30 9.12 -1.25
C VAL A 212 0.92 9.78 -1.27
N LEU A 213 0.61 10.51 -0.20
CA LEU A 213 -0.64 11.23 -0.03
C LEU A 213 -0.40 12.74 -0.06
N GLY A 214 -1.15 13.44 -0.90
CA GLY A 214 -1.14 14.90 -0.87
C GLY A 214 -1.73 15.47 0.42
N PRO A 215 -1.38 16.72 0.80
CA PRO A 215 -2.00 17.41 1.92
C PRO A 215 -3.50 17.62 1.64
N GLY A 216 -4.32 17.33 2.66
CA GLY A 216 -5.78 17.46 2.65
C GLY A 216 -6.26 18.79 3.22
#